data_AF-A0A955P6F0-F1
#
_entry.id   AF-A0A955P6F0-F1
#
_cell.length_a   1.000
_cell.length_b   1.000
_cell.length_c   1.000
_cell.angle_alpha   90.00
_cell.angle_beta   90.00
_cell.angle_gamma   90.00
#
_symmetry.space_group_name_H-M   'P 1'
#
loop_
_entity.id
_entity.type
_entity.pdbx_description
1 polymer ?
#
loop_
_entity_poly.entity_id
_entity_poly.type
_entity_poly.pdbx_seq_one_letter_code
_entity_poly.pdbx_strand_id
1 'polypeptide(L)'
;MGRTIPTFTRYLEEEMSTWRDFRRALGKEDRVVFDRLFRLAKRHIAEASHAKRPIPFDALVMCILLEQEKEIERLRKRWESMPKTMPVVTVQELLQVF
;
A
#
# COMPACT_ATOMS: atom_id res chain seq x y z
N MET A 1 2.24 15.98 -36.14
CA MET A 1 2.32 14.54 -35.81
C MET A 1 1.63 14.35 -34.47
N GLY A 2 0.60 13.50 -34.42
CA GLY A 2 -0.25 13.32 -33.24
C GLY A 2 0.58 12.82 -32.07
N ARG A 3 0.50 13.50 -30.92
CA ARG A 3 1.13 13.04 -29.68
C ARG A 3 0.48 11.70 -29.33
N THR A 4 1.26 10.63 -29.32
CA THR A 4 0.84 9.33 -28.79
C THR A 4 0.28 9.54 -27.39
N ILE A 5 -0.95 9.08 -27.14
CA ILE A 5 -1.52 9.12 -25.80
C ILE A 5 -0.63 8.22 -24.93
N PRO A 6 0.02 8.75 -23.88
CA PRO A 6 0.87 7.95 -23.02
C PRO A 6 0.05 6.83 -22.38
N THR A 7 0.64 5.64 -22.28
CA THR A 7 0.01 4.54 -21.56
C THR A 7 -0.11 4.90 -20.08
N PHE A 8 -1.08 4.31 -19.38
CA PHE A 8 -1.27 4.54 -17.95
C PHE A 8 -0.01 4.17 -17.14
N THR A 9 0.74 3.16 -17.59
CA THR A 9 2.06 2.81 -17.05
C THR A 9 3.07 3.94 -17.18
N ARG A 10 3.16 4.55 -18.37
CA ARG A 10 4.08 5.68 -18.60
C ARG A 10 3.68 6.90 -17.78
N TYR A 11 2.38 7.17 -17.68
CA TYR A 11 1.85 8.21 -16.79
C TYR A 11 2.29 7.98 -15.33
N LEU A 12 2.18 6.75 -14.81
CA LEU A 12 2.62 6.42 -13.45
C LEU A 12 4.11 6.68 -13.25
N GLU A 13 4.96 6.33 -14.22
CA GLU A 13 6.41 6.57 -14.14
C GLU A 13 6.75 8.07 -14.15
N GLU A 14 6.07 8.84 -15.00
CA GLU A 14 6.19 10.29 -15.07
C GLU A 14 5.72 10.93 -13.75
N GLU A 15 4.57 10.50 -13.23
CA GLU A 15 4.04 10.94 -11.94
C GLU A 15 5.02 10.62 -10.80
N MET A 16 5.53 9.39 -10.69
CA MET A 16 6.55 9.04 -9.68
C MET A 16 7.78 9.95 -9.71
N SER A 17 8.14 10.48 -10.89
CA SER A 17 9.26 11.40 -11.03
C SER A 17 8.98 12.79 -10.44
N THR A 18 7.73 13.26 -10.47
CA THR A 18 7.33 14.57 -9.91
C THR A 18 7.43 14.56 -8.38
N TRP A 19 7.23 13.40 -7.76
CA TRP A 19 7.32 13.20 -6.31
C TRP A 19 8.75 13.04 -5.77
N ARG A 20 9.78 13.17 -6.61
CA ARG A 20 11.18 12.89 -6.23
C ARG A 20 11.67 13.76 -5.08
N ASP A 21 11.37 15.05 -5.07
CA ASP A 21 11.85 15.96 -4.02
C ASP A 21 11.09 15.78 -2.71
N PHE A 22 9.78 15.54 -2.78
CA PHE A 22 8.99 15.12 -1.61
C PHE A 22 9.56 13.84 -0.99
N ARG A 23 9.81 12.81 -1.81
CA ARG A 23 10.43 11.56 -1.35
C ARG A 23 11.80 11.80 -0.73
N ARG A 24 12.61 12.72 -1.26
CA ARG A 24 13.93 13.07 -0.69
C ARG A 24 13.79 13.78 0.66
N ALA A 25 12.74 14.56 0.90
CA ALA A 25 12.50 15.21 2.18
C ALA A 25 12.07 14.22 3.29
N LEU A 26 11.49 13.07 2.93
CA LEU A 26 11.07 12.04 3.89
C LEU A 26 12.24 11.37 4.63
N GLY A 27 11.98 10.92 5.86
CA GLY A 27 12.87 10.05 6.63
C GLY A 27 13.06 8.67 5.97
N LYS A 28 14.09 7.91 6.40
CA LYS A 28 14.44 6.62 5.77
C LYS A 28 13.28 5.62 5.79
N GLU A 29 12.57 5.51 6.91
CA GLU A 29 11.44 4.60 7.08
C GLU A 29 10.25 5.03 6.21
N ASP A 30 9.91 6.32 6.24
CA ASP A 30 8.81 6.88 5.45
C ASP A 30 9.04 6.75 3.95
N ARG A 31 10.28 6.85 3.47
CA ARG A 31 10.62 6.59 2.06
C ARG A 31 10.22 5.19 1.63
N VAL A 32 10.45 4.18 2.48
CA VAL A 32 10.11 2.79 2.19
C VAL A 32 8.59 2.59 2.13
N VAL A 33 7.86 3.28 3.03
CA VAL A 33 6.38 3.28 3.02
C VAL A 33 5.86 3.98 1.77
N PHE A 34 6.41 5.15 1.43
CA PHE A 34 6.04 5.92 0.25
C PHE A 34 6.28 5.15 -1.05
N ASP A 35 7.42 4.49 -1.20
CA ASP A 35 7.71 3.62 -2.35
C ASP A 35 6.76 2.41 -2.44
N ARG A 36 6.21 1.98 -1.30
CA ARG A 36 5.18 0.93 -1.28
C ARG A 36 3.86 1.42 -1.86
N LEU A 37 3.48 2.69 -1.65
CA LEU A 37 2.23 3.25 -2.19
C LEU A 37 2.18 3.11 -3.72
N PHE A 38 3.23 3.51 -4.43
CA PHE A 38 3.28 3.36 -5.89
C PHE A 38 3.30 1.89 -6.35
N ARG A 39 3.87 0.98 -5.55
CA ARG A 39 3.78 -0.46 -5.82
C ARG A 39 2.35 -0.99 -5.67
N LEU A 40 1.58 -0.50 -4.70
CA LEU A 40 0.16 -0.84 -4.55
C LEU A 40 -0.63 -0.33 -5.74
N ALA A 41 -0.41 0.93 -6.14
CA ALA A 41 -1.06 1.51 -7.31
C ALA A 41 -0.73 0.73 -8.60
N LYS A 42 0.53 0.30 -8.77
CA LYS A 42 1.01 -0.47 -9.93
C LYS A 42 0.25 -1.79 -10.14
N ARG A 43 -0.26 -2.41 -9.07
CA ARG A 43 -1.04 -3.66 -9.15
C ARG A 43 -2.36 -3.51 -9.90
N HIS A 44 -2.90 -2.29 -9.92
CA HIS A 44 -4.22 -1.98 -10.44
C HIS A 44 -4.17 -1.06 -11.66
N ILE A 45 -3.05 -1.03 -12.39
CA ILE A 45 -2.88 -0.14 -13.55
C ILE A 45 -3.92 -0.42 -14.64
N ALA A 46 -4.25 -1.68 -14.86
CA ALA A 46 -5.23 -2.06 -15.88
C ALA A 46 -6.62 -1.53 -15.49
N GLU A 47 -7.04 -1.76 -14.26
CA GLU A 47 -8.28 -1.29 -13.66
C GLU A 47 -8.36 0.24 -13.64
N ALA A 48 -7.28 0.91 -13.25
CA ALA A 48 -7.19 2.36 -13.21
C ALA A 48 -7.32 2.97 -14.62
N SER A 49 -6.79 2.31 -15.65
CA SER A 49 -6.94 2.76 -17.05
C SER A 49 -8.40 2.76 -17.53
N HIS A 50 -9.25 1.89 -16.97
CA HIS A 50 -10.67 1.83 -17.29
C HIS A 50 -11.50 2.94 -16.62
N ALA A 51 -10.97 3.59 -15.58
CA ALA A 51 -11.71 4.59 -14.82
C ALA A 51 -12.00 5.88 -15.60
N LYS A 52 -11.31 6.11 -16.74
CA LYS A 52 -11.49 7.27 -17.65
C LYS A 52 -11.58 8.61 -16.91
N ARG A 53 -10.78 8.76 -15.84
CA ARG A 53 -10.77 9.96 -15.00
C ARG A 53 -10.09 11.12 -15.73
N PRO A 54 -10.56 12.37 -15.55
CA PRO A 54 -9.88 13.55 -16.09
C PRO A 54 -8.45 13.70 -15.54
N ILE A 55 -8.26 13.31 -14.28
CA ILE A 55 -6.98 13.28 -13.59
C ILE A 55 -6.66 11.80 -13.31
N PRO A 56 -5.73 11.17 -14.05
CA PRO A 56 -5.43 9.74 -13.87
C PRO A 56 -4.89 9.42 -12.47
N PHE A 57 -4.24 10.39 -11.81
CA PHE A 57 -3.80 10.26 -10.42
C PHE A 57 -4.94 9.93 -9.44
N ASP A 58 -6.16 10.44 -9.64
CA ASP A 58 -7.31 10.09 -8.81
C ASP A 58 -7.54 8.57 -8.78
N ALA A 59 -7.43 7.93 -9.94
CA ALA A 59 -7.60 6.48 -10.05
C ALA A 59 -6.47 5.74 -9.32
N LEU A 60 -5.22 6.23 -9.42
CA LEU A 60 -4.09 5.66 -8.69
C LEU A 60 -4.27 5.75 -7.17
N VAL A 61 -4.77 6.89 -6.67
CA VAL A 61 -5.08 7.08 -5.25
C VAL A 61 -6.17 6.10 -4.81
N MET A 62 -7.23 5.92 -5.59
CA MET A 62 -8.26 4.93 -5.30
C MET A 62 -7.71 3.50 -5.24
N CYS A 63 -6.79 3.14 -6.12
CA CYS A 63 -6.12 1.83 -6.09
C CYS A 63 -5.28 1.64 -4.82
N ILE A 64 -4.58 2.68 -4.37
CA ILE A 64 -3.82 2.65 -3.11
C ILE A 64 -4.76 2.43 -1.92
N LEU A 65 -5.85 3.21 -1.86
CA LEU A 65 -6.85 3.10 -0.79
C LEU A 65 -7.50 1.72 -0.76
N LEU A 66 -7.79 1.13 -1.93
CA LEU A 66 -8.35 -0.22 -2.03
C LEU A 66 -7.41 -1.28 -1.42
N GLU A 67 -6.12 -1.23 -1.74
CA GLU A 67 -5.16 -2.18 -1.16
C GLU A 67 -4.95 -1.94 0.34
N GLN A 68 -5.03 -0.69 0.80
CA GLN A 68 -4.96 -0.36 2.22
C GLN A 68 -6.18 -0.89 2.98
N GLU A 69 -7.40 -0.74 2.44
CA GLU A 69 -8.61 -1.27 3.08
C GLU A 69 -8.57 -2.79 3.17
N LYS A 70 -8.09 -3.48 2.13
CA LYS A 70 -7.89 -4.94 2.15
C LYS A 70 -6.89 -5.37 3.23
N GLU A 71 -5.82 -4.60 3.42
CA GLU A 71 -4.84 -4.86 4.47
C GLU A 71 -5.42 -4.61 5.87
N ILE A 72 -6.19 -3.54 6.05
CA ILE A 72 -6.91 -3.24 7.29
C ILE A 72 -7.86 -4.39 7.64
N GLU A 73 -8.66 -4.86 6.68
CA GLU A 73 -9.59 -5.98 6.87
C GLU A 73 -8.83 -7.26 7.24
N ARG A 74 -7.70 -7.54 6.56
CA ARG A 74 -6.85 -8.70 6.86
C ARG A 74 -6.29 -8.64 8.29
N LEU A 75 -5.84 -7.45 8.72
CA LEU A 75 -5.32 -7.24 10.06
C LEU A 75 -6.42 -7.36 11.13
N ARG A 76 -7.62 -6.82 10.86
CA ARG A 76 -8.80 -6.98 11.73
C ARG A 76 -9.18 -8.45 11.91
N LYS A 77 -9.29 -9.20 10.81
CA LYS A 77 -9.56 -10.66 10.86
C LYS A 77 -8.51 -11.42 11.65
N ARG A 78 -7.22 -11.08 11.46
CA ARG A 78 -6.13 -11.68 12.24
C ARG A 78 -6.28 -11.37 13.73
N TRP A 79 -6.57 -10.12 14.08
CA TRP A 79 -6.79 -9.72 15.47
C TRP A 79 -7.99 -10.45 16.09
N GLU A 80 -9.11 -10.58 15.37
CA GLU A 80 -10.30 -11.31 15.84
C GLU A 80 -10.06 -12.81 16.01
N SER A 81 -9.18 -13.40 15.18
CA SER A 81 -8.78 -14.81 15.29
C SER A 81 -7.78 -15.09 16.41
N MET A 82 -7.16 -14.06 16.99
CA MET A 82 -6.25 -14.25 18.12
C MET A 82 -7.06 -14.59 19.38
N PRO A 83 -6.61 -15.57 20.19
CA PRO A 83 -7.25 -15.86 21.46
C PRO A 83 -7.25 -14.60 22.33
N LYS A 84 -8.44 -14.18 22.80
CA LYS A 84 -8.63 -12.96 23.62
C LYS A 84 -7.94 -13.03 24.98
N THR A 85 -7.50 -14.22 25.38
CA THR A 85 -6.60 -14.44 26.50
C THR A 85 -5.17 -14.31 25.98
N MET A 86 -4.49 -13.24 26.37
CA MET A 86 -3.03 -13.26 26.44
C MET A 86 -2.69 -14.48 27.30
N PRO A 87 -1.95 -15.50 26.81
CA PRO A 87 -1.45 -16.53 27.70
C PRO A 87 -0.51 -15.79 28.65
N VAL A 88 -1.02 -15.46 29.85
CA VAL A 88 -0.15 -15.26 30.99
C VAL A 88 0.45 -16.63 31.17
N VAL A 89 1.63 -16.85 30.57
CA VAL A 89 2.42 -18.03 30.88
C VAL A 89 2.66 -17.91 32.36
N THR A 90 1.91 -18.68 33.13
CA THR A 90 1.99 -18.60 34.58
C THR A 90 3.38 -19.12 34.93
N VAL A 91 4.06 -18.55 35.92
CA VAL A 91 5.43 -18.97 36.26
C VAL A 91 5.51 -20.49 36.53
N GLN A 92 4.40 -21.11 36.94
CA GLN A 92 4.24 -22.57 37.03
C GLN A 92 4.41 -23.33 35.70
N GLU A 93 3.96 -22.80 34.56
CA GLU A 93 4.08 -23.47 33.26
C GLU A 93 5.52 -23.43 32.73
N LEU A 94 6.29 -22.39 33.06
CA LEU A 94 7.73 -22.32 32.73
C LEU A 94 8.57 -23.31 33.55
N LEU A 95 8.15 -23.62 34.79
CA LEU A 95 8.83 -24.57 35.66
C LEU A 95 8.56 -26.04 35.32
N GLN A 96 7.66 -26.34 34.39
CA GLN A 96 7.44 -27.71 33.89
C GLN A 96 8.26 -28.03 32.63
N VAL A 97 8.97 -27.05 32.08
CA VAL A 97 9.81 -27.18 30.87
C VAL A 97 11.31 -27.18 31.21
N PHE A 98 11.68 -26.95 32.48
CA PHE A 98 13.04 -27.09 33.03
C PHE A 98 13.06 -28.18 34.10
#